data_AF-A0AAW4VFJ5-F1
#
_entry.id   AF-A0AAW4VFJ5-F1
#
_cell.length_a   1.000
_cell.length_b   1.000
_cell.length_c   1.000
_cell.angle_alpha   90.00
_cell.angle_beta   90.00
_cell.angle_gamma   90.00
#
_symmetry.space_group_name_H-M   'P 1'
#
loop_
_entity.id
_entity.type
_entity.pdbx_description
1 polymer ?
#
loop_
_entity_poly.entity_id
_entity_poly.type
_entity_poly.pdbx_seq_one_letter_code
_entity_poly.pdbx_strand_id
1 'polypeptide(L)'
;STGARAIAFGPLQPAQRGWLQCMKNMELCVEEAAVTGDYGLLMQAFILNPQTVSGQKMVNVLNELLIAHEKYLPQFVDKIAELKAAGVTIKDDVARELTEKGL
;
A
#
# COMPACT_ATOMS: atom_id res chain seq x y z
N SER A 1 30.02 -16.69 13.53
CA SER A 1 28.67 -17.09 13.98
C SER A 1 27.77 -17.22 12.76
N THR A 2 26.91 -18.25 12.65
CA THR A 2 26.27 -18.66 11.38
C THR A 2 24.87 -18.05 11.09
N GLY A 3 24.56 -16.85 11.58
CA GLY A 3 23.25 -16.21 11.35
C GLY A 3 22.05 -16.91 12.02
N ALA A 4 20.84 -16.44 11.69
CA ALA A 4 19.59 -16.99 12.21
C ALA A 4 19.31 -18.39 11.64
N ARG A 5 18.78 -19.29 12.47
CA ARG A 5 18.38 -20.65 12.08
C ARG A 5 16.91 -20.85 12.43
N ALA A 6 16.08 -21.12 11.42
CA ALA A 6 14.66 -21.37 11.63
C ALA A 6 14.44 -22.68 12.42
N ILE A 7 13.48 -22.64 13.35
CA ILE A 7 13.02 -23.83 14.08
C ILE A 7 11.74 -24.33 13.40
N ALA A 8 11.65 -25.64 13.17
CA ALA A 8 10.44 -26.23 12.60
C ALA A 8 9.26 -26.12 13.59
N PHE A 9 8.26 -25.31 13.23
CA PHE A 9 7.07 -25.07 14.06
C PHE A 9 5.91 -26.04 13.74
N GLY A 10 5.96 -26.73 12.60
CA GLY A 10 4.86 -27.57 12.11
C GLY A 10 3.80 -26.78 11.34
N PRO A 11 2.70 -27.44 10.91
CA PRO A 11 1.68 -26.81 10.09
C PRO A 11 0.74 -25.92 10.92
N LEU A 12 0.35 -24.78 10.34
CA LEU A 12 -0.76 -23.99 10.87
C LEU A 12 -2.09 -24.70 10.62
N GLN A 13 -3.02 -24.55 11.57
CA GLN A 13 -4.42 -24.94 11.41
C GLN A 13 -5.07 -24.17 10.23
N PRO A 14 -6.11 -24.70 9.57
CA PRO A 14 -6.60 -24.16 8.29
C PRO A 14 -6.98 -22.68 8.32
N ALA A 15 -7.65 -22.21 9.38
CA ALA A 15 -8.07 -20.81 9.50
C ALA A 15 -6.86 -19.85 9.62
N GLN A 16 -5.90 -20.17 10.49
CA GLN A 16 -4.66 -19.39 10.64
C GLN A 16 -3.86 -19.39 9.34
N ARG A 17 -3.76 -20.53 8.66
CA ARG A 17 -3.04 -20.64 7.38
C ARG A 17 -3.70 -19.79 6.30
N GLY A 18 -5.03 -19.82 6.18
CA GLY A 18 -5.76 -19.04 5.20
C GLY A 18 -5.49 -17.55 5.36
N TRP A 19 -5.67 -17.02 6.57
CA TRP A 19 -5.39 -15.61 6.87
C TRP A 19 -3.93 -15.22 6.63
N LEU A 20 -2.98 -16.07 7.05
CA LEU A 20 -1.57 -15.80 6.82
C LEU A 20 -1.24 -15.68 5.33
N GLN A 21 -1.79 -16.57 4.49
CA GLN A 21 -1.54 -16.51 3.05
C GLN A 21 -2.19 -15.29 2.40
N CYS A 22 -3.39 -14.88 2.82
CA CYS A 22 -3.98 -13.63 2.36
C CYS A 22 -3.08 -12.43 2.68
N MET A 23 -2.58 -12.33 3.92
CA MET A 23 -1.71 -11.22 4.31
C MET A 23 -0.34 -11.27 3.63
N LYS A 24 0.26 -12.45 3.46
CA LYS A 24 1.54 -12.57 2.75
C LYS A 24 1.41 -12.22 1.27
N ASN A 25 0.28 -12.56 0.64
CA ASN A 25 0.00 -12.15 -0.73
C ASN A 25 -0.23 -10.65 -0.84
N MET A 26 -0.93 -10.04 0.13
CA MET A 26 -1.07 -8.58 0.22
C MET A 26 0.31 -7.90 0.28
N GLU A 27 1.20 -8.37 1.16
CA GLU A 27 2.58 -7.86 1.27
C GLU A 27 3.36 -8.01 -0.04
N LEU A 28 3.26 -9.17 -0.70
CA LEU A 28 3.95 -9.40 -1.97
C LEU A 28 3.47 -8.42 -3.06
N CYS A 29 2.16 -8.17 -3.15
CA CYS A 29 1.63 -7.15 -4.07
C CYS A 29 2.16 -5.74 -3.74
N VAL A 30 2.29 -5.38 -2.46
CA VAL A 30 2.90 -4.09 -2.06
C VAL A 30 4.38 -4.04 -2.46
N GLU A 31 5.15 -5.09 -2.18
CA GLU A 31 6.58 -5.16 -2.51
C GLU A 31 6.80 -5.04 -4.03
N GLU A 32 6.04 -5.77 -4.83
CA GLU A 32 6.10 -5.69 -6.30
C GLU A 32 5.69 -4.32 -6.82
N ALA A 33 4.60 -3.74 -6.29
CA ALA A 33 4.17 -2.39 -6.66
C ALA A 33 5.22 -1.34 -6.26
N ALA A 34 5.85 -1.48 -5.10
CA ALA A 34 6.87 -0.55 -4.61
C ALA A 34 8.13 -0.56 -5.49
N VAL A 35 8.51 -1.72 -6.03
CA VAL A 35 9.64 -1.83 -6.95
C VAL A 35 9.29 -1.34 -8.35
N THR A 36 8.11 -1.69 -8.86
CA THR A 36 7.72 -1.45 -10.25
C THR A 36 7.02 -0.12 -10.49
N GLY A 37 6.43 0.50 -9.47
CA GLY A 37 5.53 1.65 -9.62
C GLY A 37 4.14 1.29 -10.16
N ASP A 38 3.78 0.00 -10.20
CA ASP A 38 2.49 -0.45 -10.75
C ASP A 38 1.34 -0.11 -9.80
N TYR A 39 0.52 0.87 -10.20
CA TYR A 39 -0.68 1.28 -9.47
C TYR A 39 -1.73 0.18 -9.36
N GLY A 40 -1.86 -0.67 -10.38
CA GLY A 40 -2.79 -1.80 -10.37
C GLY A 40 -2.43 -2.83 -9.31
N LEU A 41 -1.14 -3.18 -9.18
CA LEU A 41 -0.65 -4.04 -8.10
C LEU A 41 -0.85 -3.39 -6.72
N LEU A 42 -0.59 -2.09 -6.60
CA LEU A 42 -0.84 -1.35 -5.36
C LEU A 42 -2.34 -1.38 -4.99
N MET A 43 -3.23 -1.20 -5.96
CA MET A 43 -4.66 -1.30 -5.76
C MET A 43 -5.08 -2.73 -5.34
N GLN A 44 -4.49 -3.78 -5.93
CA GLN A 44 -4.71 -5.15 -5.50
C GLN A 44 -4.29 -5.37 -4.04
N ALA A 45 -3.16 -4.81 -3.61
CA ALA A 45 -2.74 -4.87 -2.22
C ALA A 45 -3.78 -4.22 -1.28
N PHE A 46 -4.31 -3.05 -1.65
CA PHE A 46 -5.39 -2.42 -0.88
C PHE A 46 -6.66 -3.29 -0.85
N ILE A 47 -7.02 -3.95 -1.95
CA ILE A 47 -8.17 -4.87 -2.01
C ILE A 47 -7.99 -6.08 -1.08
N LEU A 48 -6.77 -6.62 -1.00
CA LEU A 48 -6.46 -7.77 -0.14
C LEU A 48 -6.41 -7.40 1.35
N ASN A 49 -6.17 -6.13 1.69
CA ASN A 49 -6.10 -5.68 3.06
C ASN A 49 -7.48 -5.79 3.75
N PRO A 50 -7.61 -6.54 4.87
CA PRO A 50 -8.89 -6.73 5.56
C PRO A 50 -9.50 -5.44 6.14
N GLN A 51 -8.72 -4.36 6.27
CA GLN A 51 -9.22 -3.06 6.72
C GLN A 51 -9.95 -2.30 5.61
N THR A 52 -9.83 -2.73 4.37
CA THR A 52 -10.47 -2.13 3.21
C THR A 52 -11.91 -2.66 3.06
N VAL A 53 -12.88 -1.85 3.49
CA VAL A 53 -14.31 -2.25 3.51
C VAL A 53 -15.15 -1.62 2.41
N SER A 54 -14.60 -0.70 1.60
CA SER A 54 -15.34 0.03 0.57
C SER A 54 -14.45 0.35 -0.63
N GLY A 55 -14.87 -0.06 -1.83
CA GLY A 55 -14.09 0.11 -3.06
C GLY A 55 -13.81 1.57 -3.41
N GLN A 56 -14.83 2.42 -3.46
CA GLN A 56 -14.61 3.83 -3.84
C GLN A 56 -13.82 4.61 -2.78
N LYS A 57 -14.10 4.39 -1.49
CA LYS A 57 -13.34 5.05 -0.41
C LYS A 57 -11.89 4.61 -0.41
N MET A 58 -11.63 3.33 -0.71
CA MET A 58 -10.27 2.80 -0.86
C MET A 58 -9.50 3.53 -1.95
N VAL A 59 -10.09 3.65 -3.16
CA VAL A 59 -9.42 4.32 -4.28
C VAL A 59 -9.12 5.78 -3.94
N ASN A 60 -10.05 6.46 -3.26
CA ASN A 60 -9.82 7.83 -2.82
C ASN A 60 -8.62 7.92 -1.86
N VAL A 61 -8.59 7.08 -0.81
CA VAL A 61 -7.50 7.05 0.17
C VAL A 61 -6.18 6.70 -0.49
N LEU A 62 -6.14 5.71 -1.37
CA LEU A 62 -4.94 5.31 -2.11
C LEU A 62 -4.38 6.49 -2.92
N ASN A 63 -5.22 7.17 -3.69
CA ASN A 63 -4.80 8.30 -4.52
C ASN A 63 -4.32 9.49 -3.66
N GLU A 64 -5.00 9.78 -2.56
CA GLU A 64 -4.61 10.84 -1.63
C GLU A 64 -3.26 10.52 -0.95
N LEU A 65 -3.02 9.27 -0.57
CA LEU A 65 -1.75 8.83 0.01
C LEU A 65 -0.58 8.94 -0.96
N LEU A 66 -0.78 8.60 -2.24
CA LEU A 66 0.23 8.76 -3.29
C LEU A 66 0.64 10.22 -3.46
N ILE A 67 -0.33 11.14 -3.43
CA ILE A 67 -0.05 12.58 -3.53
C ILE A 67 0.64 13.10 -2.27
N ALA A 68 0.16 12.71 -1.09
CA ALA A 68 0.73 13.15 0.19
C ALA A 68 2.21 12.73 0.34
N HIS A 69 2.59 11.56 -0.17
CA HIS A 69 3.93 11.00 -0.03
C HIS A 69 4.77 11.10 -1.32
N GLU A 70 4.41 11.97 -2.26
CA GLU A 70 5.07 12.11 -3.57
C GLU A 70 6.60 12.21 -3.46
N LYS A 71 7.10 12.98 -2.49
CA LYS A 71 8.52 13.16 -2.21
C LYS A 71 9.27 11.83 -1.96
N TYR A 72 8.57 10.82 -1.45
CA TYR A 72 9.14 9.54 -1.02
C TYR A 72 8.82 8.38 -1.97
N LEU A 73 8.01 8.62 -3.01
CA LEU A 73 7.51 7.59 -3.93
C LEU A 73 7.94 7.83 -5.37
N PRO A 74 9.27 7.82 -5.68
CA PRO A 74 9.77 8.14 -7.02
C PRO A 74 9.24 7.19 -8.11
N GLN A 75 8.96 5.93 -7.76
CA GLN A 75 8.43 4.94 -8.71
C GLN A 75 7.00 5.25 -9.19
N PHE A 76 6.26 6.10 -8.46
CA PHE A 76 4.87 6.46 -8.78
C PHE A 76 4.71 7.86 -9.37
N VAL A 77 5.81 8.53 -9.74
CA VAL A 77 5.80 9.94 -10.18
C VAL A 77 4.82 10.22 -11.33
N ASP A 78 4.79 9.36 -12.35
CA ASP A 78 3.90 9.52 -13.51
C ASP A 78 2.43 9.41 -13.10
N LYS A 79 2.13 8.45 -12.21
CA LYS A 79 0.77 8.26 -11.71
C LYS A 79 0.33 9.42 -10.82
N ILE A 80 1.22 9.95 -9.98
CA ILE A 80 0.94 11.11 -9.15
C ILE A 80 0.67 12.34 -10.02
N ALA A 81 1.45 12.54 -11.08
CA ALA A 81 1.21 13.63 -12.04
C ALA A 81 -0.15 13.51 -12.73
N GLU A 82 -0.53 12.29 -13.16
CA GLU A 82 -1.86 11.99 -13.72
C GLU A 82 -2.98 12.34 -12.73
N LEU A 83 -2.85 11.92 -11.47
CA LEU A 83 -3.85 12.17 -10.42
C LEU A 83 -4.01 13.66 -10.11
N LYS A 84 -2.90 14.42 -10.04
CA LYS A 84 -2.94 15.87 -9.87
C LYS A 84 -3.58 16.58 -11.05
N ALA A 85 -3.28 16.16 -12.28
CA ALA A 85 -3.92 16.70 -13.48
C ALA A 85 -5.43 16.41 -13.52
N ALA A 86 -5.86 15.27 -12.97
CA ALA A 86 -7.26 14.93 -12.79
C ALA A 86 -7.96 15.69 -11.63
N GLY A 87 -7.24 16.57 -10.92
CA GLY A 87 -7.77 17.39 -9.83
C GLY A 87 -7.91 16.66 -8.50
N VAL A 88 -7.26 15.51 -8.32
CA VAL A 88 -7.22 14.82 -7.03
C VAL A 88 -6.37 15.63 -6.05
N THR A 89 -6.89 15.79 -4.83
CA THR A 89 -6.25 16.57 -3.75
C THR A 89 -6.44 15.86 -2.41
N ILE A 90 -5.56 16.17 -1.45
CA ILE A 90 -5.64 15.67 -0.08
C ILE A 90 -6.80 16.36 0.63
N LYS A 91 -7.81 15.58 1.02
CA LYS A 91 -9.03 16.13 1.62
C LYS A 91 -8.94 16.29 3.13
N ASP A 92 -8.15 15.44 3.78
CA ASP A 92 -7.91 15.54 5.21
C ASP A 92 -7.04 16.76 5.54
N ASP A 93 -7.54 17.62 6.43
CA ASP A 93 -6.91 18.90 6.76
C ASP A 93 -5.54 18.70 7.41
N VAL A 94 -5.41 17.68 8.27
CA VAL A 94 -4.16 17.39 8.99
C VAL A 94 -3.12 16.83 8.03
N ALA A 95 -3.49 15.86 7.19
CA ALA A 95 -2.59 15.30 6.19
C ALA A 95 -2.10 16.36 5.20
N ARG A 96 -2.99 17.29 4.79
CA ARG A 96 -2.63 18.40 3.91
C ARG A 96 -1.65 19.36 4.58
N GLU A 97 -1.92 19.77 5.82
CA GLU A 97 -1.02 20.65 6.59
C GLU A 97 0.37 20.03 6.80
N LEU A 98 0.43 18.73 7.11
CA LEU A 98 1.70 18.00 7.26
C LEU A 98 2.48 17.94 5.95
N THR A 99 1.79 17.66 4.83
CA THR A 99 2.40 17.63 3.50
C THR A 99 2.95 19.00 3.10
N GLU A 100 2.21 20.08 3.35
CA GLU A 100 2.64 21.47 3.10
C GLU A 100 3.86 21.87 3.95
N LYS A 101 3.99 21.29 5.15
CA LYS A 101 5.18 21.43 6.01
C LYS A 101 6.35 20.53 5.58
N GLY A 102 6.17 19.69 4.56
CA GLY A 102 7.18 18.77 4.04
C GLY A 102 7.48 17.57 4.94
N LEU A 103 6.56 17.24 5.85
CA LEU A 103 6.63 16.12 6.79
C LEU A 103 6.07 14.85 6.15
#